data_AF-A0A7T7CBA5-F1
#
_entry.id   AF-A0A7T7CBA5-F1
#
_cell.length_a   1.000
_cell.length_b   1.000
_cell.length_c   1.000
_cell.angle_alpha   90.00
_cell.angle_beta   90.00
_cell.angle_gamma   90.00
#
_symmetry.space_group_name_H-M   'P 1'
#
loop_
_entity.id
_entity.type
_entity.pdbx_description
1 polymer ?
#
loop_
_entity_poly.entity_id
_entity_poly.type
_entity_poly.pdbx_seq_one_letter_code
_entity_poly.pdbx_strand_id
1 'polypeptide(L)'
;MTWIDFIIIILYFVVLIVVSIIGTIKARTSEMYILAGRNLGVFMLFGCMTAVFLGGSATMGSAQLGYETGFSGVWFVFSMGLGITLFGLLLLNRVTGYKLMTISELLGKLFNNQSKLIGALVSAIYALMVSVTQVIAIGALLSAIFDWRAFFE
;
A
#
# COMPACT_ATOMS: atom_id res chain seq x y z
N MET A 1 -24.90 6.71 13.43
CA MET A 1 -23.89 6.00 14.23
C MET A 1 -24.31 5.95 15.68
N THR A 2 -24.11 4.82 16.33
CA THR A 2 -24.29 4.65 17.77
C THR A 2 -23.03 5.05 18.54
N TRP A 3 -23.11 5.28 19.85
CA TRP A 3 -21.95 5.62 20.68
C TRP A 3 -20.89 4.51 20.72
N ILE A 4 -21.32 3.26 20.49
CA ILE A 4 -20.46 2.08 20.41
C ILE A 4 -19.53 2.18 19.19
N ASP A 5 -20.04 2.65 18.05
CA ASP A 5 -19.25 2.80 16.81
C ASP A 5 -18.09 3.79 17.01
N PHE A 6 -18.35 4.90 17.69
CA PHE A 6 -17.32 5.90 18.01
C PHE A 6 -16.23 5.33 18.90
N ILE A 7 -16.60 4.56 19.93
CA ILE A 7 -15.63 3.92 20.84
C ILE A 7 -14.72 2.97 20.06
N ILE A 8 -15.28 2.17 19.15
CA ILE A 8 -14.51 1.21 18.34
C ILE A 8 -13.52 1.96 17.43
N ILE A 9 -13.96 3.04 16.79
CA ILE A 9 -13.09 3.85 15.91
C ILE A 9 -11.94 4.48 16.69
N ILE A 10 -12.22 5.09 17.84
CA ILE A 10 -11.19 5.70 18.70
C ILE A 10 -10.19 4.63 19.16
N LEU A 11 -10.68 3.48 19.61
CA LEU A 11 -9.83 2.37 20.05
C LEU A 11 -8.91 1.89 18.93
N TYR A 12 -9.43 1.74 17.71
CA TYR A 12 -8.65 1.36 16.54
C TYR A 12 -7.49 2.34 16.27
N PHE A 13 -7.76 3.64 16.26
CA PHE A 13 -6.71 4.66 16.06
C PHE A 13 -5.68 4.66 17.19
N VAL A 14 -6.11 4.50 18.45
CA VAL A 14 -5.20 4.40 19.60
C VAL A 14 -4.26 3.21 19.44
N VAL A 15 -4.78 2.04 19.08
CA VAL A 15 -3.96 0.84 18.84
C VAL A 15 -2.94 1.09 17.72
N LEU A 16 -3.36 1.68 16.60
CA LEU A 16 -2.45 2.01 15.50
C LEU A 16 -1.33 2.94 15.93
N ILE A 17 -1.64 3.99 16.70
CA ILE A 17 -0.66 4.96 17.20
C ILE A 17 0.33 4.27 18.14
N VAL A 18 -0.16 3.47 19.09
CA VAL A 18 0.68 2.75 20.06
C VAL A 18 1.65 1.81 19.33
N VAL A 19 1.15 1.01 18.38
CA VAL A 19 1.99 0.10 17.59
C VAL A 19 3.03 0.88 16.76
N SER A 20 2.64 2.01 16.16
CA SER A 20 3.52 2.85 15.36
C SER A 20 4.64 3.47 16.20
N ILE A 21 4.33 3.96 17.40
CA ILE A 21 5.31 4.53 18.33
C ILE A 21 6.30 3.45 18.78
N ILE A 22 5.83 2.27 19.18
CA ILE A 22 6.69 1.15 19.57
C ILE A 22 7.64 0.76 18.41
N GLY A 23 7.11 0.68 17.19
CA GLY A 23 7.89 0.41 15.99
C GLY A 23 8.99 1.47 15.75
N THR A 24 8.64 2.74 15.91
CA THR A 24 9.55 3.88 15.70
C THR A 24 10.67 3.91 16.73
N ILE A 25 10.36 3.67 18.01
CA ILE A 25 11.35 3.63 19.10
C ILE A 25 12.35 2.47 18.90
N LYS A 26 11.90 1.35 18.32
CA LYS A 26 12.74 0.17 18.04
C LYS A 26 13.65 0.37 16.83
N ALA A 27 13.24 1.18 15.86
CA ALA A 27 13.98 1.44 14.62
C ALA A 27 15.08 2.50 14.81
N ARG A 28 16.24 2.11 15.38
CA ARG A 28 17.35 3.04 15.66
C ARG A 28 18.25 3.39 14.48
N THR A 29 18.19 2.62 13.39
CA THR A 29 19.01 2.86 12.18
C THR A 29 18.12 3.01 10.96
N SER A 30 18.58 3.76 9.94
CA SER A 30 17.86 3.95 8.67
C SER A 30 17.55 2.62 7.98
N GLU A 31 18.48 1.67 8.03
CA GLU A 31 18.28 0.32 7.49
C GLU A 31 17.22 -0.46 8.28
N MET A 32 17.19 -0.35 9.61
CA MET A 32 16.10 -0.94 10.40
C MET A 32 14.76 -0.24 10.17
N TYR A 33 14.75 1.06 9.86
CA TYR A 33 13.53 1.78 9.55
C TYR A 33 12.96 1.41 8.18
N ILE A 34 13.81 1.34 7.15
CA ILE A 34 13.39 1.09 5.76
C ILE A 34 13.23 -0.41 5.47
N LEU A 35 14.14 -1.24 5.97
CA LEU A 35 14.19 -2.68 5.65
C LEU A 35 13.81 -3.58 6.82
N ALA A 36 13.45 -3.03 8.00
CA ALA A 36 13.21 -3.81 9.22
C ALA A 36 14.38 -4.76 9.54
N GLY A 37 15.61 -4.37 9.19
CA GLY A 37 16.82 -5.19 9.37
C GLY A 37 16.82 -6.47 8.54
N ARG A 38 15.97 -6.57 7.51
CA ARG A 38 15.81 -7.75 6.64
C ARG A 38 15.45 -9.04 7.39
N ASN A 39 14.91 -8.91 8.60
CA ASN A 39 14.57 -10.03 9.49
C ASN A 39 13.06 -10.13 9.73
N LEU A 40 12.25 -9.74 8.75
CA LEU A 40 10.81 -9.92 8.80
C LEU A 40 10.50 -11.39 8.54
N GLY A 41 9.92 -12.08 9.54
CA GLY A 41 9.39 -13.42 9.34
C GLY A 41 8.32 -13.45 8.25
N VAL A 42 8.15 -14.60 7.59
CA VAL A 42 7.28 -14.77 6.42
C VAL A 42 5.85 -14.28 6.67
N PHE A 43 5.27 -14.57 7.83
CA PHE A 43 3.92 -14.13 8.19
C PHE A 43 3.79 -12.60 8.29
N MET A 44 4.78 -11.94 8.89
CA MET A 44 4.77 -10.49 9.04
C MET A 44 4.98 -9.81 7.69
N LEU A 45 5.90 -10.33 6.87
CA LEU A 45 6.12 -9.86 5.50
C LEU A 45 4.83 -10.00 4.66
N PHE A 46 4.18 -11.14 4.73
CA PHE A 46 2.91 -11.39 4.02
C PHE A 46 1.84 -10.41 4.47
N GLY A 47 1.64 -10.24 5.78
CA GLY A 47 0.69 -9.28 6.35
C GLY A 47 0.94 -7.84 5.86
N CYS A 48 2.19 -7.38 5.91
CA CYS A 48 2.56 -6.06 5.41
C CYS A 48 2.28 -5.90 3.91
N MET A 49 2.65 -6.90 3.09
CA MET A 49 2.37 -6.86 1.65
C MET A 49 0.87 -6.83 1.38
N THR A 50 0.08 -7.66 2.07
CA THR A 50 -1.38 -7.64 1.93
C THR A 50 -1.98 -6.30 2.34
N ALA A 51 -1.50 -5.67 3.42
CA ALA A 51 -1.97 -4.35 3.84
C ALA A 51 -1.64 -3.24 2.83
N VAL A 52 -0.50 -3.34 2.14
CA VAL A 52 -0.12 -2.39 1.08
C VAL A 52 -1.01 -2.55 -0.16
N PHE A 53 -1.33 -3.79 -0.55
CA PHE A 53 -2.18 -4.04 -1.72
C PHE A 53 -3.67 -3.84 -1.45
N LEU A 54 -4.15 -4.20 -0.26
CA LEU A 54 -5.54 -4.06 0.16
C LEU A 54 -5.77 -2.68 0.81
N GLY A 55 -5.80 -1.64 -0.02
CA GLY A 55 -6.08 -0.27 0.39
C GLY A 55 -7.58 0.10 0.37
N GLY A 56 -7.90 1.29 0.88
CA GLY A 56 -9.26 1.84 0.82
C GLY A 56 -9.74 2.05 -0.61
N SER A 57 -8.89 2.60 -1.47
CA SER A 57 -9.19 2.78 -2.91
C SER A 57 -9.40 1.44 -3.64
N ALA A 58 -8.55 0.44 -3.37
CA ALA A 58 -8.66 -0.88 -3.98
C ALA A 58 -9.94 -1.61 -3.57
N THR A 59 -10.33 -1.49 -2.30
CA THR A 59 -11.54 -2.14 -1.76
C THR A 59 -12.81 -1.52 -2.35
N MET A 60 -12.92 -0.19 -2.34
CA MET A 60 -14.07 0.50 -2.93
C MET A 60 -14.12 0.31 -4.44
N GLY A 61 -12.98 0.39 -5.14
CA GLY A 61 -12.92 0.19 -6.59
C GLY A 61 -13.32 -1.23 -7.01
N SER A 62 -12.88 -2.25 -6.27
CA SER A 62 -13.26 -3.64 -6.54
C SER A 62 -14.76 -3.88 -6.27
N ALA A 63 -15.31 -3.29 -5.20
CA ALA A 63 -16.72 -3.39 -4.89
C ALA A 63 -17.59 -2.71 -5.96
N GLN A 64 -17.19 -1.52 -6.43
CA GLN A 64 -17.87 -0.82 -7.52
C GLN A 64 -17.82 -1.62 -8.82
N LEU A 65 -16.64 -2.15 -9.18
CA LEU A 65 -16.49 -2.95 -10.39
C LEU A 65 -17.38 -4.21 -10.35
N GLY A 66 -17.48 -4.87 -9.20
CA GLY A 66 -18.39 -6.00 -8.99
C GLY A 66 -19.87 -5.60 -9.09
N TYR A 67 -20.23 -4.39 -8.64
CA TYR A 67 -21.59 -3.87 -8.78
C TYR A 67 -21.95 -3.60 -10.25
N GLU A 68 -21.05 -3.02 -11.03
CA GLU A 68 -21.29 -2.67 -12.44
C GLU A 68 -21.21 -3.87 -13.38
N THR A 69 -20.23 -4.76 -13.19
CA THR A 69 -19.91 -5.85 -14.14
C THR A 69 -20.30 -7.24 -13.63
N GLY A 70 -20.83 -7.34 -12.41
CA GLY A 70 -21.18 -8.61 -11.78
C GLY A 70 -19.97 -9.51 -11.58
N PHE A 71 -20.16 -10.81 -11.80
CA PHE A 71 -19.09 -11.81 -11.64
C PHE A 71 -17.89 -11.60 -12.57
N SER A 72 -18.07 -10.88 -13.68
CA SER A 72 -17.00 -10.58 -14.64
C SER A 72 -15.88 -9.72 -14.01
N GLY A 73 -16.21 -8.87 -13.04
CA GLY A 73 -15.25 -8.02 -12.32
C GLY A 73 -14.20 -8.81 -11.53
N VAL A 74 -14.48 -10.08 -11.19
CA VAL A 74 -13.53 -10.97 -10.52
C VAL A 74 -12.29 -11.22 -11.38
N TRP A 75 -12.44 -11.24 -12.71
CA TRP A 75 -11.33 -11.51 -13.62
C TRP A 75 -10.22 -10.45 -13.53
N PHE A 76 -10.60 -9.19 -13.28
CA PHE A 76 -9.64 -8.09 -13.11
C PHE A 76 -8.77 -8.29 -11.86
N VAL A 77 -9.42 -8.56 -10.71
CA VAL A 77 -8.72 -8.78 -9.44
C VAL A 77 -7.88 -10.06 -9.49
N PHE A 78 -8.40 -11.12 -10.11
CA PHE A 78 -7.70 -12.39 -10.28
C PHE A 78 -6.44 -12.23 -11.14
N SER A 79 -6.55 -11.54 -12.28
CA SER A 79 -5.42 -11.27 -13.17
C SER A 79 -4.35 -10.41 -12.50
N MET A 80 -4.74 -9.42 -11.70
CA MET A 80 -3.82 -8.59 -10.93
C MET A 80 -3.06 -9.41 -9.88
N GLY A 81 -3.77 -10.25 -9.12
CA GLY A 81 -3.16 -11.15 -8.14
C GLY A 81 -2.20 -12.17 -8.78
N LEU A 82 -2.58 -12.75 -9.92
CA LEU A 82 -1.73 -13.64 -10.70
C LEU A 82 -0.46 -12.94 -11.18
N GLY A 83 -0.58 -11.71 -11.71
CA GLY A 83 0.55 -10.93 -12.18
C GLY A 83 1.58 -10.64 -11.08
N ILE A 84 1.11 -10.23 -9.89
CA ILE A 84 1.98 -9.97 -8.74
C ILE A 84 2.64 -11.27 -8.25
N THR A 85 1.88 -12.37 -8.20
CA THR A 85 2.39 -13.67 -7.78
C THR A 85 3.48 -14.17 -8.74
N LEU A 86 3.23 -14.10 -10.05
CA LEU A 86 4.19 -14.49 -11.07
C LEU A 86 5.44 -13.62 -11.04
N PHE A 87 5.29 -12.31 -10.86
CA PHE A 87 6.40 -11.39 -10.66
C PHE A 87 7.23 -11.76 -9.43
N GLY A 88 6.58 -12.06 -8.31
CA GLY A 88 7.22 -12.51 -7.08
C GLY A 88 7.98 -13.83 -7.25
N LEU A 89 7.47 -14.79 -8.02
CA LEU A 89 8.15 -16.08 -8.21
C LEU A 89 9.34 -15.98 -9.17
N LEU A 90 9.23 -15.21 -10.26
CA LEU A 90 10.25 -15.15 -11.31
C LEU A 90 11.34 -14.12 -11.03
N LEU A 91 10.96 -12.91 -10.59
CA LEU A 91 11.87 -11.77 -10.52
C LEU A 91 12.42 -11.52 -9.12
N LEU A 92 11.73 -11.94 -8.06
CA LEU A 92 12.16 -11.65 -6.68
C LEU A 92 13.56 -12.19 -6.37
N ASN A 93 13.88 -13.41 -6.81
CA ASN A 93 15.22 -14.00 -6.62
C ASN A 93 16.32 -13.22 -7.35
N ARG A 94 15.99 -12.62 -8.50
CA ARG A 94 16.96 -11.84 -9.28
C ARG A 94 17.14 -10.42 -8.74
N VAL A 95 16.09 -9.84 -8.17
CA VAL A 95 16.10 -8.48 -7.60
C VAL A 95 16.73 -8.45 -6.21
N THR A 96 16.43 -9.43 -5.35
CA THR A 96 16.92 -9.47 -3.96
C THR A 96 18.44 -9.66 -3.85
N GLY A 97 19.07 -10.27 -4.85
CA GLY A 97 20.53 -10.46 -4.93
C GLY A 97 21.34 -9.17 -4.99
N TYR A 98 20.75 -8.05 -5.43
CA TYR A 98 21.46 -6.77 -5.55
C TYR A 98 21.50 -5.95 -4.25
N LYS A 99 20.79 -6.37 -3.19
CA LYS A 99 20.69 -5.67 -1.89
C LYS A 99 20.34 -4.17 -1.99
N LEU A 100 19.50 -3.80 -2.94
CA LEU A 100 19.10 -2.42 -3.19
C LEU A 100 17.90 -2.03 -2.31
N MET A 101 17.76 -0.74 -1.99
CA MET A 101 16.64 -0.24 -1.20
C MET A 101 15.44 0.17 -2.07
N THR A 102 15.68 0.55 -3.33
CA THR A 102 14.61 0.98 -4.25
C THR A 102 14.76 0.36 -5.64
N ILE A 103 13.63 0.26 -6.37
CA ILE A 103 13.62 -0.18 -7.77
C ILE A 103 14.40 0.82 -8.66
N SER A 104 14.36 2.10 -8.33
CA SER A 104 15.10 3.15 -9.04
C SER A 104 16.61 2.96 -8.94
N GLU A 105 17.12 2.46 -7.80
CA GLU A 105 18.52 2.07 -7.68
C GLU A 105 18.88 0.87 -8.54
N LEU A 106 17.94 -0.07 -8.75
CA LEU A 106 18.16 -1.21 -9.66
C LEU A 106 18.34 -0.72 -11.10
N LEU A 107 17.50 0.24 -11.53
CA LEU A 107 17.64 0.87 -12.84
C LEU A 107 18.99 1.60 -12.98
N GLY A 108 19.45 2.27 -11.91
CA GLY A 108 20.76 2.90 -11.87
C GLY A 108 21.92 1.92 -12.07
N LYS A 109 21.81 0.72 -11.50
CA LYS A 109 22.85 -0.32 -11.57
C LYS A 109 22.86 -1.07 -12.90
N LEU A 110 21.70 -1.21 -13.55
CA LEU A 110 21.56 -1.90 -14.82
C LEU A 110 21.87 -1.02 -16.03
N PHE A 111 21.51 0.27 -15.98
CA PHE A 111 21.59 1.17 -17.12
C PHE A 111 22.58 2.29 -16.89
N ASN A 112 22.25 3.29 -16.07
CA ASN A 112 23.11 4.43 -15.72
C ASN A 112 22.45 5.32 -14.64
N ASN A 113 23.20 6.27 -14.07
CA ASN A 113 22.71 7.18 -13.04
C ASN A 113 21.54 8.08 -13.49
N GLN A 114 21.44 8.42 -14.79
CA GLN A 114 20.29 9.16 -15.33
C GLN A 114 18.99 8.35 -15.25
N SER A 115 19.04 7.05 -15.52
CA SER A 115 17.89 6.15 -15.41
C SER A 115 17.41 6.01 -13.95
N LYS A 116 18.32 6.10 -12.97
CA LYS A 116 17.97 6.14 -11.54
C LYS A 116 17.12 7.36 -11.22
N LEU A 117 17.51 8.55 -11.68
CA LEU A 117 16.78 9.80 -11.44
C LEU A 117 15.39 9.77 -12.07
N ILE A 118 15.28 9.32 -13.32
CA ILE A 118 13.99 9.19 -14.01
C ILE A 118 13.10 8.20 -13.26
N GLY A 119 13.61 7.02 -12.89
CA GLY A 119 12.85 6.04 -12.12
C GLY A 119 12.38 6.57 -10.77
N ALA A 120 13.23 7.31 -10.06
CA ALA A 120 12.88 7.96 -8.80
C ALA A 120 11.77 8.99 -8.98
N LEU A 121 11.88 9.85 -10.00
CA LEU A 121 10.87 10.86 -10.31
C LEU A 121 9.51 10.22 -10.64
N VAL A 122 9.50 9.21 -11.51
CA VAL A 122 8.28 8.48 -11.87
C VAL A 122 7.66 7.81 -10.65
N SER A 123 8.47 7.18 -9.80
CA SER A 123 7.99 6.55 -8.56
C SER A 123 7.40 7.56 -7.58
N ALA A 124 7.98 8.77 -7.48
CA ALA A 124 7.47 9.84 -6.62
C ALA A 124 6.14 10.37 -7.13
N ILE A 125 6.02 10.61 -8.45
CA ILE A 125 4.76 11.04 -9.06
C ILE A 125 3.68 9.97 -8.86
N TYR A 126 4.02 8.69 -9.07
CA TYR A 126 3.09 7.59 -8.84
C TYR A 126 2.63 7.52 -7.36
N ALA A 127 3.55 7.65 -6.41
CA ALA A 127 3.21 7.67 -4.99
C ALA A 127 2.28 8.84 -4.63
N LEU A 128 2.48 10.01 -5.23
CA LEU A 128 1.56 11.14 -5.08
C LEU A 128 0.17 10.83 -5.64
N MET A 129 0.07 10.22 -6.82
CA MET A 129 -1.22 9.83 -7.41
C MET A 129 -1.96 8.83 -6.52
N VAL A 130 -1.26 7.82 -6.00
CA VAL A 130 -1.84 6.86 -5.06
C VAL A 130 -2.34 7.57 -3.79
N SER A 131 -1.55 8.51 -3.23
CA SER A 131 -1.96 9.30 -2.07
C SER A 131 -3.28 10.06 -2.31
N VAL A 132 -3.42 10.70 -3.48
CA VAL A 132 -4.67 11.39 -3.87
C VAL A 132 -5.85 10.43 -3.87
N THR A 133 -5.72 9.24 -4.48
CA THR A 133 -6.83 8.26 -4.52
C THR A 133 -7.22 7.77 -3.11
N GLN A 134 -6.26 7.67 -2.19
CA GLN A 134 -6.53 7.25 -0.81
C GLN A 134 -7.25 8.36 -0.03
N VAL A 135 -6.90 9.63 -0.26
CA VAL A 135 -7.62 10.76 0.34
C VAL A 135 -9.06 10.83 -0.17
N ILE A 136 -9.29 10.63 -1.47
CA ILE A 136 -10.65 10.57 -2.06
C ILE A 136 -11.45 9.42 -1.42
N ALA A 137 -10.85 8.24 -1.30
CA ALA A 137 -11.44 7.08 -0.65
C ALA A 137 -11.87 7.38 0.80
N ILE A 138 -11.00 8.02 1.60
CA ILE A 138 -11.32 8.43 2.97
C ILE A 138 -12.48 9.44 2.98
N GLY A 139 -12.47 10.41 2.07
CA GLY A 139 -13.53 11.40 1.93
C GLY A 139 -14.89 10.78 1.61
N ALA A 140 -14.92 9.83 0.67
CA ALA A 140 -16.12 9.09 0.31
C ALA A 140 -16.68 8.27 1.49
N LEU A 141 -15.80 7.59 2.25
CA LEU A 141 -16.20 6.86 3.45
C LEU A 141 -16.76 7.77 4.53
N LEU A 142 -16.11 8.90 4.81
CA LEU A 142 -16.57 9.86 5.82
C LEU A 142 -17.90 10.49 5.42
N SER A 143 -18.06 10.86 4.14
CA SER A 143 -19.32 11.37 3.61
C SER A 143 -20.46 10.36 3.79
N ALA A 144 -20.23 9.08 3.46
CA ALA A 144 -21.23 8.03 3.63
C ALA A 144 -21.60 7.77 5.10
N ILE A 145 -20.66 7.94 6.03
CA ILE A 145 -20.87 7.67 7.47
C ILE A 145 -21.54 8.84 8.19
N PHE A 146 -21.14 10.08 7.87
CA PHE A 146 -21.59 11.30 8.54
C PHE A 146 -22.66 12.08 7.76
N ASP A 147 -23.09 11.58 6.60
CA ASP A 147 -24.01 12.24 5.67
C ASP A 147 -23.56 13.67 5.29
N TRP A 148 -22.24 13.88 5.27
CA TRP A 148 -21.63 15.15 4.88
C TRP A 148 -21.61 15.21 3.35
N ARG A 149 -22.08 16.30 2.74
CA ARG A 149 -21.84 16.56 1.30
C ARG A 149 -20.36 16.43 0.97
N ALA A 150 -19.99 15.40 0.22
CA ALA A 150 -18.65 15.28 -0.34
C ALA A 150 -18.42 16.48 -1.27
N PHE A 151 -17.27 17.16 -1.12
CA PHE A 151 -16.91 18.36 -1.90
C PHE A 151 -16.57 18.06 -3.37
N PHE A 152 -16.76 16.82 -3.82
CA PHE A 152 -16.40 16.30 -5.13
C PHE A 152 -17.66 15.74 -5.81
N GLU A 153 -18.57 16.63 -6.22
CA GLU A 153 -19.53 16.38 -7.31
C GLU A 153 -18.95 16.95 -8.62
#